data_AF-A0A226CZ07-F1
#
_entry.id   AF-A0A226CZ07-F1
#
_cell.length_a   1.000
_cell.length_b   1.000
_cell.length_c   1.000
_cell.angle_alpha   90.00
_cell.angle_beta   90.00
_cell.angle_gamma   90.00
#
_symmetry.space_group_name_H-M   'P 1'
#
loop_
_entity.id
_entity.type
_entity.pdbx_description
1 polymer ?
#
loop_
_entity_poly.entity_id
_entity_poly.type
_entity_poly.pdbx_seq_one_letter_code
_entity_poly.pdbx_strand_id
1 'polypeptide(L)'
;MFLCKLRQGIPDEFLKAIFHYSTRQAVSLAVNKVRESLMRAFVRTNLGPDSMTRQQFIHRHVSDFANQLYNPNPEKPQAILCIDGTYIEIATSSNFRIARQSYCMHKSYHLVKPIMIVAPDGYIFDVHGPYFSDSKNNDAKILIDELQRDIRGFGQWIQEGDIVIVDYGYRESIPTLQRLGIRAKIPNIVRGRATRDQLPTEEANNNRLITKSRWVVEARNGHLKSVFKFFAHRVESHNCVHLGDLVRIACALLNAFHLPITMPGYNVDEAKEMLRIAAQPNHLMQRVHDERLETRAPTQWFPMTSDHLPAFPHLSLQYLRDLTFGKYQVKLAPAYVQDKNTRDGEYRFDLSRESPGLLRAQVYSRHTRAAKYQLWIQFHEVPFEEALAGEQLPHPLPNPIQGWYCQCKTGARTLGTCSHIASVLWFMGWARHQDKLQAPSHSLLGIIDDAAHRDAPELFDDADDN
;
A
#
# COMPACT_ATOMS: atom_id res chain seq x y z
N MET A 1 29.21 2.87 18.28
CA MET A 1 28.20 3.38 19.24
C MET A 1 27.00 4.07 18.57
N PHE A 2 27.14 5.22 17.90
CA PHE A 2 25.99 5.98 17.32
C PHE A 2 25.08 5.13 16.42
N LEU A 3 25.66 4.39 15.46
CA LEU A 3 24.88 3.49 14.60
C LEU A 3 24.20 2.36 15.39
N CYS A 4 24.78 1.89 16.49
CA CYS A 4 24.15 0.89 17.36
C CYS A 4 22.86 1.46 17.99
N LYS A 5 22.92 2.70 18.49
CA LYS A 5 21.74 3.43 19.00
C LYS A 5 20.62 3.48 17.96
N LEU A 6 20.93 3.95 16.75
CA LEU A 6 19.91 4.10 15.69
C LEU A 6 19.38 2.76 15.18
N ARG A 7 20.27 1.79 14.91
CA ARG A 7 19.88 0.49 14.34
C ARG A 7 19.07 -0.36 15.32
N GLN A 8 19.41 -0.32 16.61
CA GLN A 8 18.79 -1.18 17.61
C GLN A 8 17.79 -0.45 18.51
N GLY A 9 17.72 0.88 18.48
CA GLY A 9 16.81 1.64 19.35
C GLY A 9 17.20 1.57 20.83
N ILE A 10 18.49 1.40 21.12
CA ILE A 10 18.99 1.12 22.48
C ILE A 10 19.15 2.43 23.29
N PRO A 11 18.71 2.46 24.56
CA PRO A 11 18.90 3.62 25.46
C PRO A 11 20.37 3.90 25.81
N ASP A 12 20.68 5.16 26.15
CA ASP A 12 22.06 5.59 26.47
C ASP A 12 22.67 4.83 27.66
N GLU A 13 21.87 4.42 28.65
CA GLU A 13 22.35 3.60 29.78
C GLU A 13 22.90 2.25 29.34
N PHE A 14 22.27 1.62 28.34
CA PHE A 14 22.72 0.33 27.84
C PHE A 14 23.93 0.49 26.91
N LEU A 15 23.99 1.59 26.14
CA LEU A 15 25.18 1.95 25.37
C LEU A 15 26.38 2.23 26.28
N LYS A 16 26.16 2.87 27.45
CA LYS A 16 27.20 3.07 28.47
C LYS A 16 27.83 1.74 28.87
N ALA A 17 27.01 0.74 29.15
CA ALA A 17 27.46 -0.60 29.51
C ALA A 17 28.19 -1.30 28.36
N ILE A 18 27.62 -1.33 27.14
CA ILE A 18 28.22 -2.02 25.98
C ILE A 18 29.56 -1.41 25.56
N PHE A 19 29.66 -0.08 25.58
CA PHE A 19 30.83 0.65 25.08
C PHE A 19 31.75 1.15 26.20
N HIS A 20 31.54 0.69 27.44
CA HIS A 20 32.38 1.00 28.61
C HIS A 20 32.62 2.50 28.86
N TYR A 21 31.57 3.32 28.69
CA TYR A 21 31.63 4.73 29.07
C TYR A 21 31.47 4.88 30.58
N SER A 22 32.17 5.85 31.18
CA SER A 22 32.10 6.12 32.62
C SER A 22 30.72 6.62 33.07
N THR A 23 30.03 7.38 32.22
CA THR A 23 28.72 7.96 32.52
C THR A 23 27.79 7.96 31.31
N ARG A 24 26.48 8.02 31.56
CA ARG A 24 25.46 8.20 30.51
C ARG A 24 25.64 9.54 29.78
N GLN A 25 26.01 10.60 30.51
CA GLN A 25 26.24 11.93 29.94
C GLN A 25 27.38 11.90 28.91
N ALA A 26 28.43 11.12 29.16
CA ALA A 26 29.53 10.96 28.20
C ALA A 26 29.07 10.25 26.91
N VAL A 27 28.17 9.26 27.01
CA VAL A 27 27.50 8.64 25.86
C VAL A 27 26.69 9.67 25.08
N SER A 28 25.81 10.43 25.75
CA SER A 28 24.97 11.43 25.10
C SER A 28 25.81 12.51 24.38
N LEU A 29 26.91 12.96 25.00
CA LEU A 29 27.84 13.91 24.40
C LEU A 29 28.51 13.33 23.15
N ALA A 30 28.98 12.09 23.21
CA ALA A 30 29.58 11.42 22.05
C ALA A 30 28.58 11.19 20.91
N VAL A 31 27.34 10.80 21.23
CA VAL A 31 26.24 10.70 20.24
C VAL A 31 25.98 12.06 19.57
N ASN A 32 25.93 13.14 20.34
CA ASN A 32 25.70 14.49 19.82
C ASN A 32 26.85 14.99 18.93
N LYS A 33 28.11 14.76 19.32
CA LYS A 33 29.27 15.11 18.48
C LYS A 33 29.23 14.39 17.13
N VAL A 34 28.88 13.10 17.12
CA VAL A 34 28.73 12.33 15.88
C VAL A 34 27.56 12.86 15.05
N ARG A 35 26.40 13.15 15.66
CA ARG A 35 25.25 13.77 14.98
C ARG A 35 25.66 15.04 14.25
N GLU A 36 26.32 15.96 14.94
CA GLU A 36 26.72 17.26 14.37
C GLU A 36 27.77 17.14 13.26
N SER A 37 28.68 16.17 13.37
CA SER A 37 29.65 15.87 12.33
C SER A 37 28.96 15.31 11.08
N LEU A 38 28.05 14.33 11.26
CA LEU A 38 27.30 13.73 10.15
C LEU A 38 26.38 14.73 9.46
N MET A 39 25.67 15.59 10.21
CA MET A 39 24.83 16.64 9.61
C MET A 39 25.63 17.59 8.73
N ARG A 40 26.86 17.95 9.15
CA ARG A 40 27.71 18.89 8.41
C ARG A 40 28.38 18.25 7.19
N ALA A 41 28.96 17.06 7.34
CA ALA A 41 29.83 16.47 6.33
C ALA A 41 29.16 15.39 5.47
N PHE A 42 28.19 14.66 6.02
CA PHE A 42 27.62 13.48 5.39
C PHE A 42 26.21 13.71 4.83
N VAL A 43 25.35 14.39 5.58
CA VAL A 43 23.97 14.63 5.12
C VAL A 43 23.96 15.53 3.90
N ARG A 44 24.76 16.61 3.88
CA ARG A 44 24.83 17.56 2.74
C ARG A 44 25.24 16.89 1.42
N THR A 45 26.03 15.82 1.48
CA THR A 45 26.53 15.11 0.30
C THR A 45 25.64 13.95 -0.15
N ASN A 46 24.62 13.59 0.65
CA ASN A 46 23.78 12.41 0.40
C ASN A 46 22.27 12.69 0.50
N LEU A 47 21.86 13.91 0.84
CA LEU A 47 20.46 14.30 1.03
C LEU A 47 20.28 15.81 0.80
N GLY A 48 19.18 16.17 0.16
CA GLY A 48 18.75 17.55 -0.08
C GLY A 48 19.23 18.10 -1.43
N PRO A 49 18.80 19.32 -1.78
CA PRO A 49 19.08 19.93 -3.09
C PRO A 49 20.57 20.10 -3.40
N ASP A 50 21.40 20.29 -2.38
CA ASP A 50 22.86 20.47 -2.54
C ASP A 50 23.60 19.16 -2.83
N SER A 51 22.97 18.01 -2.61
CA SER A 51 23.64 16.70 -2.75
C SER A 51 23.89 16.30 -4.20
N MET A 52 23.13 16.88 -5.15
CA MET A 52 23.15 16.48 -6.55
C MET A 52 22.55 17.56 -7.45
N THR A 53 23.08 17.70 -8.68
CA THR A 53 22.44 18.60 -9.66
C THR A 53 21.10 18.04 -10.13
N ARG A 54 20.19 18.91 -10.57
CA ARG A 54 18.89 18.48 -11.09
C ARG A 54 19.00 17.52 -12.28
N GLN A 55 19.95 17.76 -13.19
CA GLN A 55 20.17 16.85 -14.33
C GLN A 55 20.69 15.47 -13.89
N GLN A 56 21.59 15.43 -12.91
CA GLN A 56 22.04 14.16 -12.33
C GLN A 56 20.88 13.42 -11.65
N PHE A 57 20.01 14.14 -10.93
CA PHE A 57 18.84 13.54 -10.29
C PHE A 57 17.92 12.88 -11.32
N ILE A 58 17.57 13.62 -12.38
CA ILE A 58 16.70 13.11 -13.45
C ILE A 58 17.33 11.89 -14.11
N HIS A 59 18.60 11.99 -14.51
CA HIS A 59 19.28 10.91 -15.20
C HIS A 59 19.46 9.64 -14.35
N ARG A 60 19.70 9.78 -13.04
CA ARG A 60 20.02 8.64 -12.16
C ARG A 60 18.79 8.02 -11.51
N HIS A 61 17.77 8.81 -11.19
CA HIS A 61 16.72 8.41 -10.26
C HIS A 61 15.31 8.45 -10.84
N VAL A 62 15.11 9.12 -11.96
CA VAL A 62 13.85 9.02 -12.71
C VAL A 62 13.92 7.82 -13.63
N SER A 63 13.34 6.69 -13.19
CA SER A 63 13.28 5.47 -14.01
C SER A 63 12.51 5.70 -15.31
N ASP A 64 12.93 5.04 -16.39
CA ASP A 64 12.23 5.09 -17.69
C ASP A 64 10.76 4.69 -17.60
N PHE A 65 10.45 3.70 -16.75
CA PHE A 65 9.07 3.27 -16.47
C PHE A 65 8.21 4.43 -15.94
N ALA A 66 8.68 5.14 -14.91
CA ALA A 66 7.94 6.28 -14.35
C ALA A 66 7.89 7.47 -15.30
N ASN A 67 8.97 7.72 -16.06
CA ASN A 67 9.00 8.76 -17.10
C ASN A 67 7.93 8.48 -18.16
N GLN A 68 7.90 7.27 -18.72
CA GLN A 68 6.89 6.84 -19.69
C GLN A 68 5.47 6.91 -19.13
N LEU A 69 5.29 6.64 -17.84
CA LEU A 69 3.96 6.56 -17.23
C LEU A 69 3.33 7.93 -16.94
N TYR A 70 4.14 8.94 -16.61
CA TYR A 70 3.62 10.21 -16.11
C TYR A 70 4.05 11.46 -16.90
N ASN A 71 5.17 11.40 -17.62
CA ASN A 71 5.64 12.50 -18.44
C ASN A 71 4.95 12.44 -19.81
N PRO A 72 4.18 13.46 -20.23
CA PRO A 72 3.58 13.45 -21.57
C PRO A 72 4.61 13.56 -22.70
N ASN A 73 5.85 13.96 -22.39
CA ASN A 73 6.95 14.04 -23.34
C ASN A 73 8.16 13.28 -22.80
N PRO A 74 8.14 11.93 -22.84
CA PRO A 74 9.21 11.10 -22.28
C PRO A 74 10.60 11.42 -22.85
N GLU A 75 10.69 11.91 -24.09
CA GLU A 75 11.94 12.33 -24.75
C GLU A 75 12.61 13.54 -24.08
N LYS A 76 11.88 14.28 -23.25
CA LYS A 76 12.40 15.36 -22.40
C LYS A 76 12.09 15.04 -20.94
N PRO A 77 12.88 14.17 -20.28
CA PRO A 77 12.64 13.77 -18.90
C PRO A 77 12.56 14.97 -17.95
N GLN A 78 11.60 14.91 -17.03
CA GLN A 78 11.41 15.87 -15.94
C GLN A 78 11.65 15.18 -14.60
N ALA A 79 11.82 15.95 -13.53
CA ALA A 79 11.91 15.36 -12.19
C ALA A 79 10.55 14.75 -11.81
N ILE A 80 10.61 13.56 -11.21
CA ILE A 80 9.45 12.86 -10.65
C ILE A 80 9.72 12.62 -9.18
N LEU A 81 8.79 13.03 -8.33
CA LEU A 81 8.91 12.91 -6.87
C LEU A 81 7.65 12.27 -6.29
N CYS A 82 7.82 11.23 -5.48
CA CYS A 82 6.80 10.67 -4.61
C CYS A 82 6.96 11.27 -3.22
N ILE A 83 5.92 11.94 -2.71
CA ILE A 83 5.94 12.60 -1.41
C ILE A 83 4.98 11.88 -0.47
N ASP A 84 5.48 11.48 0.69
CA ASP A 84 4.64 10.87 1.73
C ASP A 84 5.17 11.10 3.14
N GLY A 85 4.24 11.19 4.09
CA GLY A 85 4.55 11.30 5.50
C GLY A 85 4.68 9.94 6.17
N THR A 86 5.53 9.85 7.19
CA THR A 86 5.51 8.71 8.13
C THR A 86 5.42 9.23 9.55
N TYR A 87 4.97 8.39 10.48
CA TYR A 87 4.84 8.75 11.88
C TYR A 87 5.95 8.14 12.72
N ILE A 88 6.51 8.92 13.62
CA ILE A 88 7.42 8.45 14.68
C ILE A 88 6.73 8.70 16.01
N GLU A 89 6.60 7.65 16.82
CA GLU A 89 6.03 7.76 18.16
C GLU A 89 7.04 8.39 19.11
N ILE A 90 6.57 9.36 19.91
CA ILE A 90 7.37 10.03 20.93
C ILE A 90 6.74 9.83 22.30
N ALA A 91 7.55 9.89 23.35
CA ALA A 91 7.05 9.90 24.71
C ALA A 91 6.15 11.13 24.96
N THR A 92 5.09 10.94 25.75
CA THR A 92 4.22 12.03 26.19
C THR A 92 5.04 13.09 26.92
N SER A 93 4.86 14.35 26.52
CA SER A 93 5.52 15.48 27.17
C SER A 93 4.71 15.97 28.38
N SER A 94 5.40 16.32 29.46
CA SER A 94 4.80 17.08 30.57
C SER A 94 4.41 18.51 30.17
N ASN A 95 4.93 19.01 29.04
CA ASN A 95 4.46 20.25 28.45
C ASN A 95 3.13 19.99 27.72
N PHE A 96 2.03 20.48 28.30
CA PHE A 96 0.69 20.24 27.77
C PHE A 96 0.48 20.75 26.34
N ARG A 97 1.21 21.78 25.89
CA ARG A 97 1.14 22.21 24.50
C ARG A 97 1.75 21.16 23.58
N ILE A 98 2.94 20.67 23.90
CA ILE A 98 3.60 19.59 23.14
C ILE A 98 2.73 18.34 23.15
N ALA A 99 2.17 17.96 24.30
CA ALA A 99 1.27 16.82 24.43
C ALA A 99 0.06 16.94 23.48
N ARG A 100 -0.63 18.09 23.47
CA ARG A 100 -1.77 18.33 22.57
C ARG A 100 -1.39 18.31 21.10
N GLN A 101 -0.27 18.95 20.72
CA GLN A 101 0.12 19.07 19.32
C GLN A 101 0.70 17.77 18.75
N SER A 102 1.37 16.96 19.57
CA SER A 102 1.85 15.64 19.19
C SER A 102 0.76 14.57 19.22
N TYR A 103 -0.40 14.79 19.84
CA TYR A 103 -1.43 13.75 19.87
C TYR A 103 -2.10 13.59 18.50
N CYS A 104 -2.02 12.40 17.91
CA CYS A 104 -2.66 12.07 16.64
C CYS A 104 -4.00 11.40 16.87
N MET A 105 -5.10 12.12 16.64
CA MET A 105 -6.47 11.58 16.81
C MET A 105 -6.75 10.30 16.03
N HIS A 106 -6.16 10.15 14.83
CA HIS A 106 -6.39 8.99 13.97
C HIS A 106 -5.68 7.71 14.44
N LYS A 107 -4.60 7.87 15.21
CA LYS A 107 -3.76 6.75 15.68
C LYS A 107 -3.83 6.56 17.19
N SER A 108 -4.32 7.55 17.92
CA SER A 108 -4.42 7.57 19.38
C SER A 108 -3.07 7.48 20.11
N TYR A 109 -2.01 8.03 19.51
CA TYR A 109 -0.66 8.09 20.06
C TYR A 109 -0.06 9.50 19.95
N HIS A 110 0.98 9.78 20.73
CA HIS A 110 1.82 10.97 20.54
C HIS A 110 2.82 10.73 19.43
N LEU A 111 2.63 11.40 18.30
CA LEU A 111 3.39 11.22 17.07
C LEU A 111 3.96 12.55 16.59
N VAL A 112 5.05 12.44 15.84
CA VAL A 112 5.55 13.49 14.97
C VAL A 112 5.77 12.93 13.58
N LYS A 113 5.78 13.82 12.58
CA LYS A 113 5.69 13.43 11.18
C LYS A 113 6.84 14.02 10.36
N PRO A 114 7.91 13.26 10.08
CA PRO A 114 8.77 13.57 8.95
C PRO A 114 8.05 13.30 7.62
N ILE A 115 8.29 14.15 6.62
CA ILE A 115 7.81 13.98 5.25
C ILE A 115 8.99 13.61 4.37
N MET A 116 8.92 12.46 3.70
CA MET A 116 9.96 12.00 2.78
C MET A 116 9.60 12.37 1.35
N ILE A 117 10.57 12.93 0.63
CA ILE A 117 10.50 13.21 -0.80
C ILE A 117 11.41 12.21 -1.50
N VAL A 118 10.85 11.35 -2.35
CA VAL A 118 11.52 10.15 -2.85
C VAL A 118 11.38 10.04 -4.36
N ALA A 119 12.45 9.67 -5.06
CA ALA A 119 12.45 9.43 -6.49
C ALA A 119 11.80 8.08 -6.86
N PRO A 120 11.45 7.82 -8.13
CA PRO A 120 10.85 6.56 -8.57
C PRO A 120 11.67 5.29 -8.27
N ASP A 121 12.99 5.40 -8.18
CA ASP A 121 13.91 4.31 -7.82
C ASP A 121 14.16 4.22 -6.29
N GLY A 122 13.45 5.03 -5.50
CA GLY A 122 13.57 5.05 -4.06
C GLY A 122 14.72 5.90 -3.52
N TYR A 123 15.50 6.62 -4.34
CA TYR A 123 16.44 7.61 -3.80
C TYR A 123 15.68 8.66 -2.99
N ILE A 124 16.13 8.93 -1.76
CA ILE A 124 15.47 9.92 -0.90
C ILE A 124 16.06 11.27 -1.26
N PHE A 125 15.30 12.11 -1.96
CA PHE A 125 15.74 13.44 -2.35
C PHE A 125 15.94 14.34 -1.14
N ASP A 126 14.93 14.48 -0.29
CA ASP A 126 15.01 15.25 0.96
C ASP A 126 14.01 14.74 2.00
N VAL A 127 14.19 15.18 3.24
CA VAL A 127 13.28 14.94 4.35
C VAL A 127 12.92 16.24 5.04
N HIS A 128 11.62 16.50 5.09
CA HIS A 128 11.04 17.67 5.70
C HIS A 128 10.51 17.38 7.11
N GLY A 129 10.52 18.41 7.96
CA GLY A 129 10.11 18.31 9.36
C GLY A 129 11.18 17.73 10.30
N PRO A 130 10.78 17.02 11.38
CA PRO A 130 9.43 16.52 11.65
C PRO A 130 8.44 17.63 12.06
N TYR A 131 7.16 17.44 11.74
CA TYR A 131 6.05 18.30 12.16
C TYR A 131 5.25 17.63 13.29
N PHE A 132 4.50 18.44 14.03
CA PHE A 132 3.46 17.92 14.92
C PHE A 132 2.38 17.18 14.13
N SER A 133 1.66 16.26 14.77
CA SER A 133 0.61 15.45 14.11
C SER A 133 -0.82 15.95 14.35
N ASP A 134 -0.97 17.16 14.90
CA ASP A 134 -2.27 17.79 15.08
C ASP A 134 -2.94 18.13 13.73
N SER A 135 -4.24 18.46 13.79
CA SER A 135 -5.03 18.80 12.59
C SER A 135 -4.56 20.06 11.87
N LYS A 136 -3.72 20.89 12.49
CA LYS A 136 -3.13 22.08 11.86
C LYS A 136 -1.99 21.70 10.92
N ASN A 137 -1.31 20.57 11.17
CA ASN A 137 -0.20 20.04 10.39
C ASN A 137 -0.65 18.84 9.52
N ASN A 138 -1.72 19.03 8.75
CA ASN A 138 -2.12 18.06 7.72
C ASN A 138 -1.10 18.04 6.56
N ASP A 139 -1.07 16.96 5.79
CA ASP A 139 -0.04 16.74 4.77
C ASP A 139 -0.03 17.84 3.69
N ALA A 140 -1.21 18.27 3.25
CA ALA A 140 -1.33 19.35 2.28
C ALA A 140 -0.78 20.69 2.79
N LYS A 141 -1.11 21.08 4.04
CA LYS A 141 -0.64 22.32 4.65
C LYS A 141 0.87 22.33 4.85
N ILE A 142 1.43 21.18 5.25
CA ILE A 142 2.89 21.01 5.35
C ILE A 142 3.54 21.25 3.99
N LEU A 143 3.05 20.60 2.92
CA LEU A 143 3.63 20.78 1.59
C LEU A 143 3.51 22.22 1.07
N ILE A 144 2.38 22.89 1.31
CA ILE A 144 2.20 24.30 0.94
C ILE A 144 3.21 25.19 1.69
N ASP A 145 3.33 25.02 3.01
CA ASP A 145 4.26 25.80 3.83
C ASP A 145 5.71 25.61 3.39
N GLU A 146 6.09 24.38 3.06
CA GLU A 146 7.43 24.04 2.58
C GLU A 146 7.76 24.64 1.22
N LEU A 147 6.79 24.66 0.29
CA LEU A 147 6.97 25.32 -1.00
C LEU A 147 7.02 26.85 -0.88
N GLN A 148 6.30 27.44 0.07
CA GLN A 148 6.21 28.89 0.23
C GLN A 148 7.37 29.50 1.01
N ARG A 149 7.78 28.86 2.11
CA ARG A 149 8.89 29.35 2.93
C ARG A 149 10.24 28.97 2.36
N ASP A 150 10.28 27.84 1.64
CA ASP A 150 11.44 27.33 0.92
C ASP A 150 12.74 27.29 1.76
N ILE A 151 12.62 26.93 3.04
CA ILE A 151 13.73 26.95 4.00
C ILE A 151 14.88 26.03 3.56
N ARG A 152 14.56 24.96 2.83
CA ARG A 152 15.51 23.96 2.35
C ARG A 152 15.82 24.06 0.85
N GLY A 153 15.28 25.06 0.13
CA GLY A 153 15.51 25.23 -1.31
C GLY A 153 14.73 24.25 -2.20
N PHE A 154 13.74 23.54 -1.67
CA PHE A 154 12.89 22.64 -2.45
C PHE A 154 12.02 23.38 -3.48
N GLY A 155 11.43 24.51 -3.09
CA GLY A 155 10.62 25.37 -3.94
C GLY A 155 11.42 25.99 -5.09
N GLN A 156 12.68 26.36 -4.85
CA GLN A 156 13.62 26.79 -5.90
C GLN A 156 14.12 25.65 -6.80
N TRP A 157 14.24 24.44 -6.24
CA TRP A 157 14.77 23.29 -6.98
C TRP A 157 13.73 22.69 -7.94
N ILE A 158 12.46 22.64 -7.53
CA ILE A 158 11.36 22.10 -8.34
C ILE A 158 10.96 23.10 -9.44
N GLN A 159 10.74 22.60 -10.66
CA GLN A 159 10.51 23.43 -11.84
C GLN A 159 9.19 23.13 -12.53
N GLU A 160 8.69 24.11 -13.29
CA GLU A 160 7.54 23.92 -14.17
C GLU A 160 7.71 22.67 -15.05
N GLY A 161 6.65 21.86 -15.13
CA GLY A 161 6.66 20.59 -15.86
C GLY A 161 7.03 19.37 -15.03
N ASP A 162 7.64 19.54 -13.84
CA ASP A 162 7.93 18.44 -12.91
C ASP A 162 6.66 17.73 -12.43
N ILE A 163 6.83 16.50 -11.96
CA ILE A 163 5.73 15.61 -11.61
C ILE A 163 5.83 15.25 -10.13
N VAL A 164 4.73 15.46 -9.40
CA VAL A 164 4.64 15.12 -7.98
C VAL A 164 3.51 14.11 -7.77
N ILE A 165 3.85 12.96 -7.20
CA ILE A 165 2.92 11.87 -6.89
C ILE A 165 2.68 11.84 -5.38
N VAL A 166 1.42 11.96 -4.98
CA VAL A 166 1.02 12.13 -3.57
C VAL A 166 -0.19 11.26 -3.22
N ASP A 167 -0.42 11.02 -1.91
CA ASP A 167 -1.69 10.44 -1.47
C ASP A 167 -2.83 11.48 -1.49
N TYR A 168 -4.03 11.00 -1.16
CA TYR A 168 -5.21 11.83 -1.07
C TYR A 168 -5.14 12.90 0.05
N GLY A 169 -4.29 12.72 1.06
CA GLY A 169 -4.06 13.67 2.15
C GLY A 169 -3.55 15.03 1.63
N TYR A 170 -2.88 15.05 0.48
CA TYR A 170 -2.36 16.26 -0.18
C TYR A 170 -3.37 16.98 -1.09
N ARG A 171 -4.64 16.57 -1.12
CA ARG A 171 -5.65 17.17 -2.04
C ARG A 171 -5.72 18.70 -2.00
N GLU A 172 -5.51 19.31 -0.83
CA GLU A 172 -5.60 20.77 -0.66
C GLU A 172 -4.36 21.50 -1.21
N SER A 173 -3.24 20.80 -1.46
CA SER A 173 -2.02 21.39 -2.04
C SER A 173 -2.00 21.34 -3.57
N ILE A 174 -2.91 20.59 -4.20
CA ILE A 174 -2.98 20.43 -5.66
C ILE A 174 -3.09 21.77 -6.40
N PRO A 175 -3.95 22.73 -5.99
CA PRO A 175 -4.01 24.04 -6.66
C PRO A 175 -2.71 24.83 -6.56
N THR A 176 -1.97 24.69 -5.46
CA THR A 176 -0.66 25.34 -5.30
C THR A 176 0.38 24.72 -6.23
N LEU A 177 0.44 23.38 -6.31
CA LEU A 177 1.32 22.69 -7.26
C LEU A 177 1.01 23.08 -8.71
N GLN A 178 -0.26 23.12 -9.10
CA GLN A 178 -0.68 23.51 -10.45
C GLN A 178 -0.31 24.96 -10.80
N ARG A 179 -0.44 25.89 -9.85
CA ARG A 179 0.00 27.29 -10.05
C ARG A 179 1.51 27.43 -10.25
N LEU A 180 2.29 26.51 -9.70
CA LEU A 180 3.74 26.42 -9.91
C LEU A 180 4.11 25.67 -11.20
N GLY A 181 3.13 25.29 -12.03
CA GLY A 181 3.35 24.51 -13.24
C GLY A 181 3.68 23.03 -12.97
N ILE A 182 3.48 22.54 -11.74
CA ILE A 182 3.78 21.17 -11.34
C ILE A 182 2.60 20.25 -11.65
N ARG A 183 2.90 19.11 -12.28
CA ARG A 183 1.94 18.07 -12.62
C ARG A 183 1.70 17.17 -11.42
N ALA A 184 0.72 17.52 -10.60
CA ALA A 184 0.35 16.71 -9.45
C ALA A 184 -0.48 15.46 -9.87
N LYS A 185 -0.09 14.29 -9.37
CA LYS A 185 -0.80 13.01 -9.51
C LYS A 185 -1.30 12.57 -8.13
N ILE A 186 -2.62 12.51 -7.99
CA ILE A 186 -3.32 12.19 -6.74
C ILE A 186 -4.43 11.17 -7.01
N PRO A 187 -4.63 10.13 -6.17
CA PRO A 187 -5.70 9.20 -6.38
C PRO A 187 -7.06 9.83 -6.07
N ASN A 188 -8.10 9.48 -6.83
CA ASN A 188 -9.48 9.82 -6.56
C ASN A 188 -10.06 8.95 -5.45
N ILE A 189 -11.03 9.48 -4.70
CA ILE A 189 -11.79 8.70 -3.72
C ILE A 189 -13.29 8.82 -3.99
N VAL A 190 -14.00 7.74 -3.70
CA VAL A 190 -15.46 7.77 -3.67
C VAL A 190 -15.92 8.57 -2.46
N ARG A 191 -16.56 9.72 -2.71
CA ARG A 191 -17.15 10.58 -1.66
C ARG A 191 -18.56 10.09 -1.31
N GLY A 192 -18.64 8.97 -0.58
CA GLY A 192 -19.92 8.38 -0.17
C GLY A 192 -19.80 7.19 0.78
N ARG A 193 -20.82 7.02 1.63
CA ARG A 193 -20.99 5.84 2.49
C ARG A 193 -21.77 4.72 1.80
N ALA A 194 -22.44 4.99 0.67
CA ALA A 194 -23.24 4.01 -0.01
C ALA A 194 -22.36 2.94 -0.67
N THR A 195 -22.80 1.69 -0.60
CA THR A 195 -22.17 0.53 -1.27
C THR A 195 -22.25 0.60 -2.79
N ARG A 196 -23.04 1.55 -3.33
CA ARG A 196 -23.27 1.76 -4.77
C ARG A 196 -22.37 2.81 -5.40
N ASP A 197 -21.66 3.61 -4.60
CA ASP A 197 -20.77 4.63 -5.15
C ASP A 197 -19.45 3.96 -5.54
N GLN A 198 -19.21 3.85 -6.85
CA GLN A 198 -18.03 3.24 -7.43
C GLN A 198 -17.30 4.27 -8.30
N LEU A 199 -15.95 4.20 -8.32
CA LEU A 199 -15.17 5.02 -9.25
C LEU A 199 -15.44 4.59 -10.70
N PRO A 200 -15.58 5.55 -11.64
CA PRO A 200 -15.53 5.24 -13.06
C PRO A 200 -14.28 4.44 -13.43
N THR A 201 -14.34 3.63 -14.49
CA THR A 201 -13.23 2.76 -14.92
C THR A 201 -11.93 3.54 -15.12
N GLU A 202 -11.99 4.70 -15.79
CA GLU A 202 -10.82 5.57 -16.02
C GLU A 202 -10.18 6.03 -14.70
N GLU A 203 -10.98 6.53 -13.75
CA GLU A 203 -10.48 6.97 -12.45
C GLU A 203 -9.92 5.80 -11.62
N ALA A 204 -10.57 4.64 -11.67
CA ALA A 204 -10.13 3.45 -10.96
C ALA A 204 -8.79 2.90 -11.54
N ASN A 205 -8.61 3.00 -12.86
CA ASN A 205 -7.36 2.68 -13.55
C ASN A 205 -6.26 3.70 -13.21
N ASN A 206 -6.55 5.00 -13.27
CA ASN A 206 -5.62 6.07 -12.87
C ASN A 206 -5.16 5.90 -11.42
N ASN A 207 -6.07 5.54 -10.51
CA ASN A 207 -5.72 5.20 -9.13
C ASN A 207 -4.75 4.02 -9.05
N ARG A 208 -4.91 3.00 -9.91
CA ARG A 208 -3.99 1.87 -9.93
C ARG A 208 -2.58 2.29 -10.37
N LEU A 209 -2.48 3.14 -11.39
CA LEU A 209 -1.20 3.72 -11.82
C LEU A 209 -0.51 4.46 -10.68
N ILE A 210 -1.22 5.37 -10.01
CA ILE A 210 -0.67 6.17 -8.92
C ILE A 210 -0.24 5.29 -7.74
N THR A 211 -1.08 4.33 -7.34
CA THR A 211 -0.74 3.41 -6.24
C THR A 211 0.40 2.46 -6.57
N LYS A 212 0.62 2.14 -7.85
CA LYS A 212 1.78 1.33 -8.28
C LYS A 212 3.09 2.06 -8.01
N SER A 213 3.19 3.35 -8.35
CA SER A 213 4.44 4.11 -8.15
C SER A 213 4.60 4.64 -6.72
N ARG A 214 3.51 5.03 -6.05
CA ARG A 214 3.55 5.44 -4.63
C ARG A 214 4.14 4.39 -3.70
N TRP A 215 4.06 3.12 -4.04
CA TRP A 215 4.65 2.06 -3.23
C TRP A 215 6.14 2.29 -2.92
N VAL A 216 6.89 3.01 -3.78
CA VAL A 216 8.31 3.29 -3.55
C VAL A 216 8.57 4.11 -2.28
N VAL A 217 7.76 5.15 -2.03
CA VAL A 217 7.92 5.99 -0.83
C VAL A 217 7.43 5.25 0.41
N GLU A 218 6.37 4.43 0.29
CA GLU A 218 5.91 3.54 1.35
C GLU A 218 6.99 2.51 1.75
N ALA A 219 7.69 1.95 0.77
CA ALA A 219 8.80 1.02 0.99
C ALA A 219 9.99 1.72 1.68
N ARG A 220 10.35 2.96 1.29
CA ARG A 220 11.40 3.73 1.99
C ARG A 220 11.02 4.14 3.40
N ASN A 221 9.76 4.53 3.63
CA ASN A 221 9.22 4.73 4.97
C ASN A 221 9.34 3.46 5.82
N GLY A 222 9.11 2.28 5.22
CA GLY A 222 9.34 0.98 5.84
C GLY A 222 10.81 0.72 6.16
N HIS A 223 11.73 0.98 5.22
CA HIS A 223 13.17 0.83 5.41
C HIS A 223 13.72 1.68 6.55
N LEU A 224 13.25 2.94 6.67
CA LEU A 224 13.65 3.80 7.78
C LEU A 224 13.43 3.10 9.13
N LYS A 225 12.26 2.46 9.31
CA LYS A 225 11.89 1.80 10.57
C LYS A 225 12.50 0.41 10.73
N SER A 226 12.64 -0.36 9.65
CA SER A 226 13.18 -1.72 9.73
C SER A 226 14.70 -1.74 9.89
N VAL A 227 15.41 -0.80 9.26
CA VAL A 227 16.88 -0.67 9.37
C VAL A 227 17.26 0.07 10.65
N PHE A 228 16.52 1.12 11.00
CA PHE A 228 16.74 1.91 12.21
C PHE A 228 15.58 1.75 13.17
N LYS A 229 15.64 0.69 13.98
CA LYS A 229 14.60 0.36 14.97
C LYS A 229 14.31 1.49 15.95
N PHE A 230 15.24 2.43 16.12
CA PHE A 230 15.03 3.66 16.86
C PHE A 230 13.75 4.41 16.43
N PHE A 231 13.38 4.40 15.14
CA PHE A 231 12.16 5.04 14.65
C PHE A 231 10.93 4.12 14.61
N ALA A 232 11.11 2.82 14.86
CA ALA A 232 10.03 1.85 14.96
C ALA A 232 9.43 1.80 16.38
N HIS A 233 10.21 2.19 17.38
CA HIS A 233 9.82 2.22 18.78
C HIS A 233 9.52 3.64 19.25
N ARG A 234 8.89 3.76 20.42
CA ARG A 234 8.62 5.04 21.08
C ARG A 234 9.94 5.74 21.44
N VAL A 235 10.16 6.93 20.87
CA VAL A 235 11.34 7.75 21.10
C VAL A 235 11.22 8.51 22.42
N GLU A 236 12.24 8.42 23.27
CA GLU A 236 12.28 9.15 24.54
C GLU A 236 12.46 10.67 24.36
N SER A 237 11.90 11.45 25.29
CA SER A 237 11.84 12.92 25.25
C SER A 237 13.20 13.59 25.01
N HIS A 238 14.26 13.08 25.63
CA HIS A 238 15.60 13.66 25.49
C HIS A 238 16.18 13.52 24.07
N ASN A 239 15.77 12.50 23.31
CA ASN A 239 16.18 12.33 21.92
C ASN A 239 15.28 13.10 20.93
N CYS A 240 14.08 13.50 21.36
CA CYS A 240 13.13 14.23 20.50
C CYS A 240 13.67 15.57 20.02
N VAL A 241 14.53 16.22 20.81
CA VAL A 241 15.17 17.52 20.49
C VAL A 241 15.98 17.46 19.20
N HIS A 242 16.56 16.30 18.88
CA HIS A 242 17.42 16.11 17.71
C HIS A 242 16.78 15.20 16.65
N LEU A 243 15.48 14.91 16.77
CA LEU A 243 14.84 13.89 15.95
C LEU A 243 14.92 14.19 14.45
N GLY A 244 14.79 15.46 14.05
CA GLY A 244 14.96 15.86 12.65
C GLY A 244 16.32 15.50 12.08
N ASP A 245 17.41 15.81 12.80
CA ASP A 245 18.76 15.45 12.40
C ASP A 245 18.93 13.93 12.33
N LEU A 246 18.41 13.19 13.33
CA LEU A 246 18.53 11.74 13.35
C LEU A 246 17.83 11.09 12.15
N VAL A 247 16.64 11.56 11.79
CA VAL A 247 15.92 11.07 10.60
C VAL A 247 16.71 11.40 9.33
N ARG A 248 17.20 12.64 9.18
CA ARG A 248 17.99 13.05 8.00
C ARG A 248 19.28 12.24 7.87
N ILE A 249 20.00 12.00 8.97
CA ILE A 249 21.18 11.13 9.00
C ILE A 249 20.80 9.71 8.56
N ALA A 250 19.72 9.16 9.09
CA ALA A 250 19.26 7.82 8.73
C ALA A 250 18.91 7.72 7.23
N CYS A 251 18.21 8.71 6.68
CA CYS A 251 17.90 8.76 5.26
C CYS A 251 19.15 8.92 4.38
N ALA A 252 20.11 9.77 4.78
CA ALA A 252 21.39 9.88 4.10
C ALA A 252 22.17 8.55 4.12
N LEU A 253 22.13 7.80 5.22
CA LEU A 253 22.73 6.46 5.32
C LEU A 253 22.02 5.45 4.41
N LEU A 254 20.69 5.54 4.27
CA LEU A 254 19.95 4.71 3.31
C LEU A 254 20.37 5.02 1.88
N ASN A 255 20.52 6.29 1.51
CA ASN A 255 20.97 6.66 0.16
C ASN A 255 22.39 6.17 -0.13
N ALA A 256 23.31 6.31 0.83
CA ALA A 256 24.72 5.97 0.62
C ALA A 256 24.99 4.46 0.58
N PHE A 257 24.24 3.66 1.35
CA PHE A 257 24.60 2.26 1.61
C PHE A 257 23.53 1.23 1.26
N HIS A 258 22.31 1.65 0.91
CA HIS A 258 21.27 0.73 0.47
C HIS A 258 21.01 0.87 -1.01
N LEU A 259 20.77 -0.28 -1.65
CA LEU A 259 20.45 -0.33 -3.07
C LEU A 259 19.17 0.48 -3.39
N PRO A 260 19.06 1.01 -4.62
CA PRO A 260 17.81 1.52 -5.15
C PRO A 260 16.70 0.46 -5.07
N ILE A 261 15.46 0.93 -4.95
CA ILE A 261 14.27 0.11 -5.06
C ILE A 261 13.98 -0.06 -6.55
N THR A 262 14.24 -1.26 -7.05
CA THR A 262 13.92 -1.62 -8.43
C THR A 262 12.56 -2.34 -8.49
N MET A 263 11.89 -2.20 -9.63
CA MET A 263 10.72 -2.98 -9.99
C MET A 263 11.08 -3.85 -11.20
N PRO A 264 11.68 -5.04 -11.00
CA PRO A 264 12.03 -5.93 -12.11
C PRO A 264 10.83 -6.20 -13.01
N GLY A 265 11.04 -6.16 -14.33
CA GLY A 265 10.00 -6.32 -15.34
C GLY A 265 9.22 -5.04 -15.68
N TYR A 266 9.32 -3.97 -14.88
CA TYR A 266 8.66 -2.70 -15.15
C TYR A 266 9.58 -1.77 -15.95
N ASN A 267 9.52 -1.88 -17.27
CA ASN A 267 10.28 -1.10 -18.24
C ASN A 267 9.35 -0.19 -19.08
N VAL A 268 9.88 0.45 -20.12
CA VAL A 268 9.10 1.33 -21.01
C VAL A 268 7.92 0.60 -21.66
N ASP A 269 8.11 -0.64 -22.10
CA ASP A 269 7.06 -1.42 -22.78
C ASP A 269 5.95 -1.80 -21.81
N GLU A 270 6.30 -2.19 -20.59
CA GLU A 270 5.33 -2.45 -19.52
C GLU A 270 4.55 -1.19 -19.15
N ALA A 271 5.20 -0.01 -19.11
CA ALA A 271 4.50 1.25 -18.89
C ALA A 271 3.49 1.56 -20.02
N LYS A 272 3.88 1.34 -21.29
CA LYS A 272 2.99 1.52 -22.44
C LYS A 272 1.82 0.55 -22.40
N GLU A 273 2.05 -0.70 -22.02
CA GLU A 273 0.99 -1.71 -21.89
C GLU A 273 0.03 -1.36 -20.75
N MET A 274 0.54 -0.93 -19.60
CA MET A 274 -0.27 -0.44 -18.49
C MET A 274 -1.17 0.74 -18.91
N LEU A 275 -0.63 1.70 -19.67
CA LEU A 275 -1.39 2.83 -20.20
C LEU A 275 -2.44 2.37 -21.21
N ARG A 276 -2.10 1.43 -22.09
CA ARG A 276 -3.02 0.85 -23.07
C ARG A 276 -4.21 0.18 -22.38
N ILE A 277 -3.97 -0.66 -21.38
CA ILE A 277 -5.02 -1.31 -20.58
C ILE A 277 -5.85 -0.27 -19.82
N ALA A 278 -5.20 0.72 -19.22
CA ALA A 278 -5.87 1.76 -18.44
C ALA A 278 -6.84 2.61 -19.26
N ALA A 279 -6.58 2.78 -20.56
CA ALA A 279 -7.43 3.51 -21.49
C ALA A 279 -8.65 2.70 -21.96
N GLN A 280 -8.69 1.38 -21.73
CA GLN A 280 -9.81 0.55 -22.15
C GLN A 280 -11.01 0.69 -21.20
N PRO A 281 -12.25 0.75 -21.74
CA PRO A 281 -13.44 0.64 -20.91
C PRO A 281 -13.57 -0.78 -20.35
N ASN A 282 -14.29 -0.93 -19.25
CA ASN A 282 -14.60 -2.25 -18.70
C ASN A 282 -15.81 -2.84 -19.45
N HIS A 283 -15.54 -3.62 -20.50
CA HIS A 283 -16.58 -4.24 -21.31
C HIS A 283 -17.47 -5.21 -20.52
N LEU A 284 -16.92 -5.94 -19.54
CA LEU A 284 -17.73 -6.83 -18.71
C LEU A 284 -18.68 -6.04 -17.80
N MET A 285 -18.24 -4.89 -17.27
CA MET A 285 -19.10 -3.99 -16.52
C MET A 285 -20.25 -3.45 -17.39
N GLN A 286 -19.95 -2.99 -18.60
CA GLN A 286 -20.98 -2.53 -19.56
C GLN A 286 -22.01 -3.64 -19.79
N ARG A 287 -21.53 -4.84 -20.11
CA ARG A 287 -22.36 -6.03 -20.31
C ARG A 287 -23.24 -6.36 -19.10
N VAL A 288 -22.68 -6.33 -17.89
CA VAL A 288 -23.42 -6.61 -16.64
C VAL A 288 -24.60 -5.64 -16.47
N HIS A 289 -24.41 -4.38 -16.81
CA HIS A 289 -25.48 -3.38 -16.73
C HIS A 289 -26.51 -3.52 -17.87
N ASP A 290 -26.04 -3.70 -19.10
CA ASP A 290 -26.90 -3.80 -20.30
C ASP A 290 -27.80 -5.04 -20.25
N GLU A 291 -27.23 -6.19 -19.88
CA GLU A 291 -27.95 -7.47 -19.77
C GLU A 291 -28.60 -7.68 -18.38
N ARG A 292 -28.46 -6.71 -17.45
CA ARG A 292 -28.99 -6.77 -16.07
C ARG A 292 -28.60 -8.04 -15.30
N LEU A 293 -27.33 -8.46 -15.45
CA LEU A 293 -26.74 -9.66 -14.83
C LEU A 293 -26.60 -9.56 -13.30
N GLU A 294 -26.93 -8.39 -12.75
CA GLU A 294 -27.08 -8.11 -11.32
C GLU A 294 -28.21 -8.91 -10.67
N THR A 295 -29.24 -9.25 -11.45
CA THR A 295 -30.44 -9.92 -10.93
C THR A 295 -30.19 -11.40 -10.63
N ARG A 296 -30.90 -11.93 -9.63
CA ARG A 296 -30.84 -13.34 -9.23
C ARG A 296 -31.85 -14.22 -9.97
N ALA A 297 -32.23 -13.86 -11.20
CA ALA A 297 -33.20 -14.66 -11.96
C ALA A 297 -32.71 -16.14 -12.01
N PRO A 298 -33.44 -17.10 -11.40
CA PRO A 298 -32.98 -18.49 -11.30
C PRO A 298 -32.77 -19.16 -12.66
N THR A 299 -33.40 -18.60 -13.70
CA THR A 299 -33.30 -19.01 -15.09
C THR A 299 -31.96 -18.67 -15.75
N GLN A 300 -31.20 -17.72 -15.20
CA GLN A 300 -29.94 -17.24 -15.80
C GLN A 300 -28.69 -17.88 -15.20
N TRP A 301 -28.80 -18.46 -14.00
CA TRP A 301 -27.65 -18.85 -13.19
C TRP A 301 -27.77 -20.30 -12.72
N PHE A 302 -26.69 -21.06 -12.82
CA PHE A 302 -26.54 -22.39 -12.24
C PHE A 302 -25.67 -22.30 -10.98
N PRO A 303 -26.22 -22.55 -9.78
CA PRO A 303 -25.42 -22.56 -8.55
C PRO A 303 -24.40 -23.69 -8.57
N MET A 304 -23.16 -23.37 -8.20
CA MET A 304 -22.04 -24.30 -8.21
C MET A 304 -21.30 -24.28 -6.89
N THR A 305 -20.66 -25.41 -6.60
CA THR A 305 -19.67 -25.56 -5.53
C THR A 305 -18.28 -25.73 -6.13
N SER A 306 -17.23 -25.58 -5.32
CA SER A 306 -15.83 -25.64 -5.76
C SER A 306 -15.46 -26.89 -6.55
N ASP A 307 -16.12 -28.00 -6.22
CA ASP A 307 -15.76 -29.35 -6.68
C ASP A 307 -16.33 -29.66 -8.07
N HIS A 308 -17.20 -28.78 -8.59
CA HIS A 308 -17.99 -29.06 -9.80
C HIS A 308 -17.62 -28.20 -11.02
N LEU A 309 -16.56 -27.36 -10.98
CA LEU A 309 -16.18 -26.51 -12.12
C LEU A 309 -14.87 -26.96 -12.80
N PRO A 310 -14.83 -28.08 -13.54
CA PRO A 310 -13.62 -28.54 -14.19
C PRO A 310 -13.19 -27.63 -15.34
N ALA A 311 -14.12 -26.94 -16.02
CA ALA A 311 -13.80 -26.11 -17.19
C ALA A 311 -13.07 -24.79 -16.88
N PHE A 312 -12.83 -24.45 -15.61
CA PHE A 312 -12.11 -23.22 -15.26
C PHE A 312 -10.59 -23.40 -15.40
N PRO A 313 -9.87 -22.46 -16.03
CA PRO A 313 -8.46 -22.61 -16.34
C PRO A 313 -7.58 -22.66 -15.08
N HIS A 314 -6.56 -23.52 -15.11
CA HIS A 314 -5.50 -23.53 -14.10
C HIS A 314 -4.61 -22.29 -14.28
N LEU A 315 -4.52 -21.48 -13.23
CA LEU A 315 -3.75 -20.24 -13.18
C LEU A 315 -2.50 -20.43 -12.32
N SER A 316 -1.34 -20.00 -12.81
CA SER A 316 -0.13 -19.96 -11.99
C SER A 316 -0.17 -18.78 -11.02
N LEU A 317 0.55 -18.90 -9.89
CA LEU A 317 0.74 -17.75 -8.99
C LEU A 317 1.42 -16.56 -9.67
N GLN A 318 2.25 -16.82 -10.68
CA GLN A 318 2.92 -15.76 -11.44
C GLN A 318 1.90 -15.01 -12.31
N TYR A 319 1.06 -15.72 -13.06
CA TYR A 319 -0.04 -15.13 -13.81
C TYR A 319 -0.94 -14.25 -12.93
N LEU A 320 -1.32 -14.74 -11.74
CA LEU A 320 -2.13 -13.98 -10.81
C LEU A 320 -1.45 -12.69 -10.33
N ARG A 321 -0.13 -12.70 -10.12
CA ARG A 321 0.65 -11.53 -9.71
C ARG A 321 0.77 -10.49 -10.83
N ASP A 322 0.91 -10.97 -12.06
CA ASP A 322 0.98 -10.12 -13.25
C ASP A 322 -0.39 -9.48 -13.49
N LEU A 323 -1.46 -10.27 -13.44
CA LEU A 323 -2.84 -9.80 -13.56
C LEU A 323 -3.20 -8.74 -12.50
N THR A 324 -2.69 -8.85 -11.26
CA THR A 324 -2.95 -7.86 -10.19
C THR A 324 -1.95 -6.70 -10.19
N PHE A 325 -0.91 -6.73 -11.04
CA PHE A 325 0.23 -5.82 -11.04
C PHE A 325 0.94 -5.75 -9.68
N GLY A 326 0.92 -6.84 -8.91
CA GLY A 326 1.56 -6.91 -7.60
C GLY A 326 1.00 -7.95 -6.63
N LYS A 327 1.83 -8.32 -5.66
CA LYS A 327 1.56 -9.41 -4.70
C LYS A 327 0.48 -9.15 -3.65
N TYR A 328 0.07 -7.90 -3.43
CA TYR A 328 -0.78 -7.55 -2.28
C TYR A 328 -2.17 -8.21 -2.34
N GLN A 329 -2.85 -8.12 -3.48
CA GLN A 329 -4.18 -8.69 -3.66
C GLN A 329 -4.14 -10.22 -3.54
N VAL A 330 -3.15 -10.87 -4.15
CA VAL A 330 -2.93 -12.32 -4.06
C VAL A 330 -2.67 -12.75 -2.61
N LYS A 331 -1.86 -11.99 -1.84
CA LYS A 331 -1.61 -12.29 -0.41
C LYS A 331 -2.86 -12.24 0.46
N LEU A 332 -3.88 -11.46 0.08
CA LEU A 332 -5.13 -11.38 0.83
C LEU A 332 -6.12 -12.49 0.46
N ALA A 333 -5.94 -13.16 -0.67
CA ALA A 333 -6.87 -14.15 -1.18
C ALA A 333 -7.21 -15.27 -0.17
N PRO A 334 -6.23 -15.90 0.54
CA PRO A 334 -6.53 -16.96 1.50
C PRO A 334 -7.49 -16.51 2.62
N ALA A 335 -7.33 -15.28 3.12
CA ALA A 335 -8.18 -14.74 4.18
C ALA A 335 -9.62 -14.46 3.70
N TYR A 336 -9.79 -13.99 2.47
CA TYR A 336 -11.12 -13.80 1.87
C TYR A 336 -11.84 -15.14 1.66
N VAL A 337 -11.10 -16.17 1.23
CA VAL A 337 -11.65 -17.52 1.03
C VAL A 337 -12.07 -18.14 2.35
N GLN A 338 -11.21 -18.06 3.36
CA GLN A 338 -11.52 -18.55 4.71
C GLN A 338 -12.73 -17.83 5.32
N ASP A 339 -12.79 -16.50 5.28
CA ASP A 339 -13.91 -15.73 5.84
C ASP A 339 -15.22 -16.09 5.15
N LYS A 340 -15.20 -16.32 3.83
CA LYS A 340 -16.37 -16.78 3.09
C LYS A 340 -16.78 -18.20 3.50
N ASN A 341 -15.85 -19.15 3.54
CA ASN A 341 -16.13 -20.55 3.92
C ASN A 341 -16.69 -20.63 5.35
N THR A 342 -16.12 -19.86 6.27
CA THR A 342 -16.57 -19.82 7.68
C THR A 342 -18.01 -19.33 7.80
N ARG A 343 -18.42 -18.37 6.97
CA ARG A 343 -19.76 -17.76 7.03
C ARG A 343 -20.82 -18.52 6.24
N ASP A 344 -20.45 -19.02 5.07
CA ASP A 344 -21.38 -19.65 4.13
C ASP A 344 -21.38 -21.19 4.25
N GLY A 345 -20.46 -21.77 5.03
CA GLY A 345 -20.19 -23.22 5.11
C GLY A 345 -19.39 -23.75 3.92
N GLU A 346 -19.61 -23.21 2.72
CA GLU A 346 -18.98 -23.65 1.48
C GLU A 346 -18.74 -22.48 0.50
N TYR A 347 -17.69 -22.56 -0.31
CA TYR A 347 -17.36 -21.55 -1.31
C TYR A 347 -18.28 -21.64 -2.53
N ARG A 348 -19.41 -20.93 -2.50
CA ARG A 348 -20.39 -20.93 -3.60
C ARG A 348 -20.18 -19.81 -4.62
N PHE A 349 -20.42 -20.14 -5.88
CA PHE A 349 -20.45 -19.25 -7.04
C PHE A 349 -21.53 -19.71 -8.02
N ASP A 350 -21.89 -18.87 -8.98
CA ASP A 350 -22.88 -19.19 -10.01
C ASP A 350 -22.24 -19.13 -11.39
N LEU A 351 -22.58 -20.06 -12.28
CA LEU A 351 -22.27 -19.97 -13.71
C LEU A 351 -23.46 -19.46 -14.50
N SER A 352 -23.22 -18.70 -15.55
CA SER A 352 -24.29 -18.33 -16.48
C SER A 352 -24.74 -19.55 -17.27
N ARG A 353 -26.06 -19.71 -17.41
CA ARG A 353 -26.67 -20.75 -18.26
C ARG A 353 -26.66 -20.38 -19.74
N GLU A 354 -26.59 -19.09 -20.04
CA GLU A 354 -26.70 -18.54 -21.40
C GLU A 354 -25.33 -18.14 -21.97
N SER A 355 -24.35 -17.88 -21.09
CA SER A 355 -23.03 -17.37 -21.45
C SER A 355 -21.94 -18.30 -20.92
N PRO A 356 -21.42 -19.19 -21.78
CA PRO A 356 -20.25 -20.01 -21.44
C PRO A 356 -19.09 -19.14 -20.94
N GLY A 357 -18.37 -19.64 -19.93
CA GLY A 357 -17.23 -18.96 -19.34
C GLY A 357 -17.56 -17.73 -18.50
N LEU A 358 -18.83 -17.50 -18.14
CA LEU A 358 -19.21 -16.38 -17.26
C LEU A 358 -19.55 -16.88 -15.85
N LEU A 359 -18.74 -16.47 -14.88
CA LEU A 359 -18.93 -16.76 -13.47
C LEU A 359 -19.36 -15.51 -12.70
N ARG A 360 -20.24 -15.70 -11.72
CA ARG A 360 -20.65 -14.70 -10.74
C ARG A 360 -20.39 -15.20 -9.32
N ALA A 361 -19.91 -14.33 -8.44
CA ALA A 361 -19.72 -14.65 -7.04
C ALA A 361 -20.10 -13.48 -6.12
N GLN A 362 -20.22 -13.78 -4.82
CA GLN A 362 -20.37 -12.78 -3.77
C GLN A 362 -19.26 -12.94 -2.73
N VAL A 363 -18.58 -11.84 -2.43
CA VAL A 363 -17.48 -11.79 -1.45
C VAL A 363 -17.77 -10.74 -0.39
N TYR A 364 -17.48 -11.08 0.87
CA TYR A 364 -17.67 -10.19 2.01
C TYR A 364 -16.64 -9.06 2.04
N SER A 365 -17.06 -7.89 2.52
CA SER A 365 -16.13 -6.81 2.87
C SER A 365 -15.32 -7.21 4.10
N ARG A 366 -14.00 -7.10 4.02
CA ARG A 366 -13.12 -7.24 5.19
C ARG A 366 -13.28 -6.11 6.21
N HIS A 367 -13.89 -4.99 5.82
CA HIS A 367 -13.97 -3.77 6.65
C HIS A 367 -15.28 -3.66 7.41
N THR A 368 -16.34 -4.33 6.96
CA THR A 368 -17.67 -4.22 7.54
C THR A 368 -18.38 -5.56 7.44
N ARG A 369 -18.90 -6.06 8.57
CA ARG A 369 -19.57 -7.39 8.62
C ARG A 369 -20.74 -7.52 7.64
N ALA A 370 -21.50 -6.43 7.44
CA ALA A 370 -22.74 -6.44 6.66
C ALA A 370 -22.56 -6.30 5.15
N ALA A 371 -21.45 -5.72 4.67
CA ALA A 371 -21.31 -5.42 3.24
C ALA A 371 -20.83 -6.65 2.46
N LYS A 372 -21.53 -6.98 1.38
CA LYS A 372 -21.12 -7.97 0.38
C LYS A 372 -21.00 -7.29 -0.98
N TYR A 373 -20.05 -7.73 -1.79
CA TYR A 373 -19.87 -7.26 -3.16
C TYR A 373 -20.16 -8.39 -4.12
N GLN A 374 -21.05 -8.14 -5.08
CA GLN A 374 -21.21 -9.03 -6.22
C GLN A 374 -20.10 -8.76 -7.24
N LEU A 375 -19.66 -9.82 -7.89
CA LEU A 375 -18.61 -9.76 -8.89
C LEU A 375 -18.87 -10.76 -10.01
N TRP A 376 -18.24 -10.49 -11.16
CA TRP A 376 -18.31 -11.30 -12.37
C TRP A 376 -16.91 -11.46 -12.95
N ILE A 377 -16.67 -12.64 -13.51
CA ILE A 377 -15.42 -13.02 -14.17
C ILE A 377 -15.80 -13.73 -15.45
N GLN A 378 -15.31 -13.22 -16.57
CA GLN A 378 -15.38 -13.89 -17.87
C GLN A 378 -14.04 -14.58 -18.11
N PHE A 379 -14.08 -15.87 -18.42
CA PHE A 379 -12.92 -16.73 -18.66
C PHE A 379 -13.13 -17.60 -19.90
N HIS A 380 -12.04 -18.14 -20.45
CA HIS A 380 -12.10 -19.17 -21.47
C HIS A 380 -12.26 -20.54 -20.79
N GLU A 381 -13.35 -21.24 -21.13
CA GLU A 381 -13.52 -22.63 -20.71
C GLU A 381 -12.45 -23.51 -21.37
N VAL A 382 -11.82 -24.36 -20.56
CA VAL A 382 -10.88 -25.37 -21.04
C VAL A 382 -11.54 -26.75 -21.09
N PRO A 383 -11.21 -27.61 -22.06
CA PRO A 383 -11.68 -29.00 -22.08
C PRO A 383 -11.33 -29.72 -20.78
N PHE A 384 -12.21 -30.64 -20.36
CA PHE A 384 -12.04 -31.40 -19.10
C PHE A 384 -10.69 -32.12 -19.01
N GLU A 385 -10.22 -32.69 -20.12
CA GLU A 385 -8.94 -33.41 -20.20
C GLU A 385 -7.73 -32.48 -19.97
N GLU A 386 -7.78 -31.25 -20.48
CA GLU A 386 -6.75 -30.23 -20.27
C GLU A 386 -6.77 -29.65 -18.86
N ALA A 387 -7.97 -29.52 -18.27
CA ALA A 387 -8.13 -29.06 -16.89
C ALA A 387 -7.52 -30.03 -15.86
N LEU A 388 -7.52 -31.33 -16.17
CA LEU A 388 -6.93 -32.38 -15.32
C LEU A 388 -5.41 -32.49 -15.45
N ALA A 389 -4.82 -32.02 -16.55
CA ALA A 389 -3.38 -32.16 -16.83
C ALA A 389 -2.46 -31.27 -15.95
N GLY A 390 -3.02 -30.38 -15.12
CA GLY A 390 -2.26 -29.65 -14.09
C GLY A 390 -1.22 -28.65 -14.65
N GLU A 391 -0.20 -28.34 -13.85
CA GLU A 391 0.88 -27.38 -14.20
C GLU A 391 1.85 -27.88 -15.31
N GLN A 392 1.63 -29.07 -15.88
CA GLN A 392 2.55 -29.72 -16.81
C GLN A 392 2.45 -29.20 -18.26
N LEU A 393 1.45 -28.37 -18.57
CA LEU A 393 1.34 -27.70 -19.86
C LEU A 393 1.74 -26.22 -19.74
N PRO A 394 2.55 -25.67 -20.67
CA PRO A 394 2.66 -24.22 -20.81
C PRO A 394 1.24 -23.68 -20.98
N HIS A 395 0.89 -22.64 -20.21
CA HIS A 395 -0.47 -22.04 -20.19
C HIS A 395 -1.18 -22.20 -21.54
N PRO A 396 -2.16 -23.13 -21.69
CA PRO A 396 -2.64 -23.54 -23.00
C PRO A 396 -3.34 -22.39 -23.74
N LEU A 397 -3.70 -21.31 -23.03
CA LEU A 397 -4.26 -20.09 -23.57
C LEU A 397 -3.46 -18.86 -23.10
N PRO A 398 -3.00 -17.99 -24.01
CA PRO A 398 -2.25 -16.77 -23.66
C PRO A 398 -3.07 -15.74 -22.88
N ASN A 399 -4.39 -15.93 -22.73
CA ASN A 399 -5.24 -15.08 -21.91
C ASN A 399 -6.46 -15.84 -21.35
N PRO A 400 -6.30 -16.63 -20.27
CA PRO A 400 -7.38 -17.47 -19.75
C PRO A 400 -8.53 -16.64 -19.13
N ILE A 401 -8.27 -15.43 -18.64
CA ILE A 401 -9.27 -14.53 -18.05
C ILE A 401 -9.54 -13.35 -19.00
N GLN A 402 -10.73 -13.31 -19.58
CA GLN A 402 -11.12 -12.33 -20.59
C GLN A 402 -11.55 -10.98 -19.99
N GLY A 403 -12.08 -10.98 -18.75
CA GLY A 403 -12.52 -9.76 -18.09
C GLY A 403 -13.06 -9.98 -16.69
N TRP A 404 -13.16 -8.91 -15.91
CA TRP A 404 -13.72 -8.93 -14.56
C TRP A 404 -14.44 -7.63 -14.22
N TYR A 405 -15.44 -7.74 -13.35
CA TYR A 405 -16.13 -6.60 -12.77
C TYR A 405 -16.52 -6.92 -11.33
N CYS A 406 -16.32 -5.99 -10.42
CA CYS A 406 -16.76 -6.13 -9.03
C CYS A 406 -17.41 -4.83 -8.57
N GLN A 407 -18.51 -4.92 -7.83
CA GLN A 407 -19.23 -3.73 -7.33
C GLN A 407 -18.49 -2.93 -6.25
N CYS A 408 -17.32 -3.38 -5.79
CA CYS A 408 -16.55 -2.62 -4.80
C CYS A 408 -16.05 -1.29 -5.38
N LYS A 409 -15.68 -0.33 -4.51
CA LYS A 409 -15.33 1.06 -4.89
C LYS A 409 -14.32 1.22 -6.04
N THR A 410 -13.44 0.25 -6.25
CA THR A 410 -12.39 0.25 -7.31
C THR A 410 -12.56 -0.89 -8.31
N GLY A 411 -13.64 -1.67 -8.22
CA GLY A 411 -13.81 -2.92 -8.96
C GLY A 411 -14.22 -2.75 -10.43
N ALA A 412 -14.43 -1.52 -10.90
CA ALA A 412 -14.62 -1.17 -12.30
C ALA A 412 -13.30 -1.14 -13.10
N ARG A 413 -12.13 -1.17 -12.44
CA ARG A 413 -10.83 -1.08 -13.11
C ARG A 413 -10.53 -2.30 -13.98
N THR A 414 -9.92 -2.04 -15.14
CA THR A 414 -9.34 -3.04 -16.05
C THR A 414 -7.85 -3.24 -15.81
N LEU A 415 -7.17 -2.23 -15.25
CA LEU A 415 -5.77 -2.34 -14.88
C LEU A 415 -5.64 -2.91 -13.46
N GLY A 416 -5.20 -4.17 -13.36
CA GLY A 416 -5.19 -4.89 -12.10
C GLY A 416 -6.59 -5.32 -11.65
N THR A 417 -6.68 -6.12 -10.59
CA THR A 417 -7.97 -6.57 -10.04
C THR A 417 -8.12 -6.17 -8.57
N CYS A 418 -9.33 -5.94 -8.07
CA CYS A 418 -9.53 -5.73 -6.63
C CYS A 418 -9.27 -7.04 -5.86
N SER A 419 -9.07 -6.98 -4.54
CA SER A 419 -8.81 -8.20 -3.75
C SER A 419 -9.96 -9.22 -3.80
N HIS A 420 -11.20 -8.77 -4.07
CA HIS A 420 -12.34 -9.69 -4.22
C HIS A 420 -12.20 -10.55 -5.49
N ILE A 421 -11.94 -9.94 -6.65
CA ILE A 421 -11.67 -10.67 -7.91
C ILE A 421 -10.45 -11.57 -7.74
N ALA A 422 -9.35 -11.01 -7.19
CA ALA A 422 -8.13 -11.78 -6.97
C ALA A 422 -8.36 -13.01 -6.09
N SER A 423 -9.24 -12.92 -5.08
CA SER A 423 -9.55 -14.05 -4.20
C SER A 423 -10.29 -15.19 -4.92
N VAL A 424 -11.24 -14.86 -5.81
CA VAL A 424 -11.97 -15.85 -6.60
C VAL A 424 -11.05 -16.50 -7.63
N LEU A 425 -10.27 -15.69 -8.36
CA LEU A 425 -9.30 -16.20 -9.33
C LEU A 425 -8.22 -17.08 -8.67
N TRP A 426 -7.72 -16.66 -7.51
CA TRP A 426 -6.74 -17.45 -6.75
C TRP A 426 -7.34 -18.78 -6.28
N PHE A 427 -8.58 -18.77 -5.78
CA PHE A 427 -9.22 -20.00 -5.31
C PHE A 427 -9.51 -20.97 -6.45
N MET A 428 -10.23 -20.48 -7.48
CA MET A 428 -10.68 -21.28 -8.62
C MET A 428 -9.54 -21.69 -9.55
N GLY A 429 -8.59 -20.80 -9.77
CA GLY A 429 -7.50 -21.03 -10.71
C GLY A 429 -6.32 -21.75 -10.09
N TRP A 430 -6.06 -21.66 -8.79
CA TRP A 430 -4.82 -22.19 -8.21
C TRP A 430 -5.04 -23.00 -6.94
N ALA A 431 -5.75 -22.44 -5.95
CA ALA A 431 -5.78 -22.99 -4.59
C ALA A 431 -6.45 -24.36 -4.51
N ARG A 432 -7.59 -24.55 -5.19
CA ARG A 432 -8.34 -25.82 -5.18
C ARG A 432 -7.58 -27.00 -5.80
N HIS A 433 -6.49 -26.73 -6.52
CA HIS A 433 -5.63 -27.72 -7.14
C HIS A 433 -4.40 -28.06 -6.29
N GLN A 434 -4.31 -27.51 -5.06
CA GLN A 434 -3.20 -27.76 -4.16
C GLN A 434 -3.59 -28.82 -3.12
N ASP A 435 -2.71 -29.79 -2.86
CA ASP A 435 -2.92 -30.83 -1.84
C ASP A 435 -3.05 -30.25 -0.42
N LYS A 436 -2.37 -29.12 -0.16
CA LYS A 436 -2.36 -28.46 1.15
C LYS A 436 -2.42 -26.95 0.99
N LEU A 437 -3.51 -26.36 1.46
CA LEU A 437 -3.64 -24.92 1.60
C LEU A 437 -3.32 -24.49 3.04
N GLN A 438 -2.40 -23.56 3.19
CA GLN A 438 -2.22 -22.86 4.47
C GLN A 438 -3.33 -21.83 4.63
N ALA A 439 -4.35 -22.17 5.41
CA ALA A 439 -5.34 -21.21 5.87
C ALA A 439 -4.74 -20.30 6.97
N PRO A 440 -5.18 -19.05 7.09
CA PRO A 440 -4.84 -18.23 8.25
C PRO A 440 -5.23 -18.92 9.57
N SER A 441 -4.43 -18.78 10.62
CA SER A 441 -4.67 -19.49 11.87
C SER A 441 -5.96 -19.03 12.57
N HIS A 442 -6.78 -19.98 13.02
CA HIS A 442 -7.90 -19.75 13.93
C HIS A 442 -7.50 -19.83 15.41
N SER A 443 -6.25 -20.19 15.74
CA SER A 443 -5.83 -20.50 17.11
C SER A 443 -6.15 -19.41 18.12
N LEU A 444 -6.07 -18.14 17.72
CA LEU A 444 -6.36 -17.01 18.60
C LEU A 444 -7.83 -16.93 19.01
N LEU A 445 -8.77 -17.40 18.18
CA LEU A 445 -10.21 -17.40 18.51
C LEU A 445 -10.54 -18.37 19.65
N GLY A 446 -9.76 -19.43 19.83
CA GLY A 446 -9.94 -20.38 20.93
C GLY A 446 -9.13 -20.03 22.19
N ILE A 447 -8.23 -19.05 22.12
CA ILE A 447 -7.36 -18.64 23.24
C ILE A 447 -7.84 -17.33 23.87
N ILE A 448 -8.43 -16.44 23.07
CA ILE A 448 -8.86 -15.12 23.52
C ILE A 448 -10.37 -15.16 23.76
N ASP A 449 -10.78 -14.92 25.01
CA ASP A 449 -12.20 -14.80 25.36
C ASP A 449 -12.86 -13.65 24.59
N ASP A 450 -13.98 -13.94 23.93
CA ASP A 450 -14.87 -12.93 23.36
C ASP A 450 -16.05 -12.69 24.32
N ALA A 451 -16.01 -11.59 25.07
CA ALA A 451 -17.06 -11.23 26.02
C ALA A 451 -18.46 -11.10 25.38
N ALA A 452 -18.56 -10.83 24.07
CA ALA A 452 -19.83 -10.76 23.36
C ALA A 452 -20.42 -12.15 23.05
N HIS A 453 -19.61 -13.21 23.17
CA HIS A 453 -19.95 -14.59 22.83
C HIS A 453 -19.53 -15.57 23.94
N ARG A 454 -19.42 -15.12 25.20
CA ARG A 454 -19.25 -16.03 26.33
C ARG A 454 -20.57 -16.77 26.54
N ASP A 455 -20.55 -18.09 26.37
CA ASP A 455 -21.63 -18.93 26.85
C ASP A 455 -21.82 -18.67 28.35
N ALA A 456 -23.03 -18.31 28.77
CA ALA A 456 -23.35 -18.25 30.18
C ALA A 456 -23.13 -19.66 30.76
N PRO A 457 -22.47 -19.82 31.91
CA PRO A 457 -22.46 -21.12 32.57
C PRO A 457 -23.92 -21.53 32.75
N GLU A 458 -24.26 -22.74 32.29
CA GLU A 458 -25.53 -23.38 32.63
C GLU A 458 -25.65 -23.29 34.15
N LEU A 459 -26.58 -22.47 34.62
CA LEU A 459 -26.98 -22.47 36.02
C LEU A 459 -27.49 -23.88 36.27
N PHE A 460 -26.73 -24.66 37.03
CA PHE A 460 -27.24 -25.86 37.66
C PHE A 460 -28.47 -25.42 38.45
N ASP A 461 -29.64 -25.86 37.99
CA ASP A 461 -30.91 -25.74 38.68
C ASP A 461 -30.79 -26.67 39.89
N ASP A 462 -30.21 -26.16 40.99
CA ASP A 462 -30.38 -26.76 42.31
C ASP A 462 -31.81 -26.44 42.79
N ALA A 463 -32.77 -27.05 42.10
CA ALA A 463 -34.06 -27.37 42.67
C ALA A 463 -33.87 -28.67 43.45
N ASP A 464 -33.69 -28.57 44.76
CA ASP A 464 -34.56 -29.23 45.74
C ASP A 464 -34.13 -28.96 47.19
N ASP A 465 -35.18 -28.90 48.04
CA ASP A 465 -35.22 -28.98 49.52
C ASP A 465 -35.20 -27.68 50.37
N ASN A 466 -36.30 -26.91 50.32
CA ASN A 466 -37.42 -26.97 51.31
C ASN A 466 -38.49 -25.90 51.08
#